data_AF-A0A6A5RER1-F1
#
_entry.id   AF-A0A6A5RER1-F1
#
_cell.length_a   1.000
_cell.length_b   1.000
_cell.length_c   1.000
_cell.angle_alpha   90.00
_cell.angle_beta   90.00
_cell.angle_gamma   90.00
#
_symmetry.space_group_name_H-M   'P 1'
#
loop_
_entity.id
_entity.type
_entity.pdbx_description
1 polymer ?
#
loop_
_entity_poly.entity_id
_entity_poly.type
_entity_poly.pdbx_seq_one_letter_code
_entity_poly.pdbx_strand_id
1 'polypeptide(L)' 'MRHEIASTVGATAGVTAEVAQDPTLPRVQKQCSCGENEAVFFQSQQRTADTGMALYYVCCGCGKVTHTT' A
#
# COMPACT_ATOMS: atom_id res chain seq x y z
N MET A 1 19.69 19.90 20.41
CA MET A 1 19.80 19.49 19.00
C MET A 1 19.14 18.12 18.87
N ARG A 2 17.80 18.10 18.72
CA ARG A 2 17.03 16.85 18.57
C ARG A 2 16.87 16.59 17.08
N HIS A 3 17.48 15.51 16.59
CA HIS A 3 17.16 14.96 15.29
C HIS A 3 15.94 14.07 15.46
N GLU A 4 14.78 14.61 15.09
CA GLU A 4 13.55 13.85 15.00
C GLU A 4 13.61 13.06 13.69
N ILE A 5 14.05 11.82 13.78
CA ILE A 5 13.96 10.85 12.69
C ILE A 5 12.49 10.47 12.56
N ALA A 6 11.74 11.28 11.81
CA ALA A 6 10.41 10.96 11.33
C ALA A 6 10.52 9.85 10.25
N SER A 7 10.93 8.65 10.66
CA SER A 7 11.19 7.52 9.78
C SER A 7 9.93 6.71 9.42
N THR A 8 8.73 7.23 9.66
CA THR A 8 7.47 6.53 9.37
C THR A 8 6.94 6.76 7.95
N VAL A 9 7.57 7.63 7.16
CA VAL A 9 7.10 7.97 5.79
C VAL A 9 7.86 7.23 4.67
N GLY A 10 8.96 6.55 4.98
CA GLY A 10 9.81 5.91 3.96
C GLY A 10 9.65 4.39 3.80
N ALA A 11 9.20 3.67 4.83
CA ALA A 11 9.24 2.21 4.83
C ALA A 11 8.24 1.56 3.85
N THR A 12 7.16 2.25 3.48
CA THR A 12 6.16 1.73 2.55
C THR A 12 6.45 2.10 1.10
N ALA A 13 7.20 3.18 0.83
CA ALA A 13 7.41 3.68 -0.53
C ALA A 13 8.16 2.68 -1.43
N GLY A 14 9.11 1.92 -0.86
CA GLY A 14 9.80 0.83 -1.57
C GLY A 14 8.88 -0.35 -1.85
N VAL A 15 8.21 -0.84 -0.81
CA VAL A 15 7.26 -1.97 -0.86
C VAL A 15 6.10 -1.72 -1.83
N THR A 16 5.68 -0.47 -2.01
CA THR A 16 4.51 -0.16 -2.85
C THR A 16 4.79 -0.20 -4.34
N ALA A 17 6.01 0.17 -4.75
CA ALA A 17 6.37 0.15 -6.16
C ALA A 17 6.52 -1.29 -6.66
N GLU A 18 7.20 -2.14 -5.88
CA GLU A 18 7.33 -3.57 -6.17
C GLU A 18 5.97 -4.28 -6.16
N VAL A 19 5.08 -3.97 -5.22
CA VAL A 19 3.72 -4.54 -5.16
C VAL A 19 2.87 -4.14 -6.36
N ALA A 20 2.96 -2.89 -6.83
CA ALA A 20 2.20 -2.45 -8.01
C ALA A 20 2.66 -3.14 -9.30
N GLN A 21 3.94 -3.52 -9.38
CA GLN A 21 4.55 -4.19 -10.52
C GLN A 21 4.41 -5.72 -10.46
N ASP A 22 4.04 -6.28 -9.31
CA ASP A 22 3.89 -7.71 -9.14
C ASP A 22 2.67 -8.24 -9.92
N PRO A 23 2.86 -9.16 -10.88
CA PRO A 23 1.77 -9.73 -11.67
C PRO A 23 1.03 -10.87 -10.94
N THR A 24 1.55 -11.34 -9.80
CA THR A 24 0.94 -12.42 -9.01
C THR A 24 -0.10 -11.90 -8.03
N LEU A 25 -0.05 -10.60 -7.71
CA LEU A 25 -1.02 -9.95 -6.86
C LEU A 25 -2.31 -9.58 -7.62
N PRO A 26 -3.48 -9.71 -6.96
CA PRO A 26 -4.75 -9.41 -7.58
C PRO A 26 -4.94 -7.91 -7.77
N ARG A 27 -5.43 -7.54 -8.96
CA ARG A 27 -5.76 -6.16 -9.35
C ARG A 27 -7.26 -5.92 -9.21
N VAL A 28 -7.62 -4.70 -8.81
CA VAL A 28 -9.00 -4.24 -8.66
C VAL A 28 -9.15 -2.87 -9.31
N GLN A 29 -10.35 -2.61 -9.84
CA GLN A 29 -10.70 -1.30 -10.36
C GLN A 29 -11.02 -0.36 -9.20
N LYS A 30 -10.07 0.53 -8.86
CA LYS A 30 -10.21 1.53 -7.79
C LYS A 30 -9.71 2.86 -8.30
N GLN A 31 -10.62 3.84 -8.35
CA GLN A 31 -10.27 5.19 -8.77
C GLN A 31 -9.33 5.83 -7.73
N CYS A 32 -8.16 6.22 -8.21
CA CYS A 32 -7.20 7.01 -7.45
C CYS A 32 -7.33 8.50 -7.81
N SER A 33 -6.97 9.37 -6.87
CA SER A 33 -6.97 10.82 -7.09
C SER A 33 -5.97 11.27 -8.17
N CYS A 34 -5.05 10.41 -8.61
CA CYS A 34 -4.15 10.68 -9.73
C CYS A 34 -4.81 10.45 -11.11
N GLY A 35 -6.04 9.92 -11.16
CA GLY A 35 -6.75 9.59 -12.41
C GLY A 35 -6.62 8.13 -12.83
N GLU A 36 -5.78 7.33 -12.17
CA GLU A 36 -5.65 5.90 -12.44
C GLU A 36 -6.84 5.13 -11.86
N ASN A 37 -7.34 4.13 -12.58
CA ASN A 37 -8.44 3.28 -12.12
C ASN A 37 -8.01 1.87 -11.73
N GLU A 38 -6.71 1.59 -11.75
CA GLU A 38 -6.16 0.30 -11.39
C GLU A 38 -5.37 0.37 -10.08
N ALA A 39 -5.65 -0.57 -9.19
CA ALA A 39 -4.92 -0.77 -7.95
C ALA A 39 -4.69 -2.25 -7.67
N VAL A 40 -3.57 -2.58 -7.06
CA VAL A 40 -3.29 -3.91 -6.50
C VAL A 40 -3.78 -3.97 -5.06
N PHE A 41 -4.31 -5.10 -4.60
CA PHE A 41 -4.67 -5.26 -3.19
C PHE A 41 -4.02 -6.49 -2.55
N PHE A 42 -3.70 -6.40 -1.27
CA PHE A 42 -3.13 -7.49 -0.49
C PHE A 42 -3.52 -7.38 0.98
N GLN A 43 -3.56 -8.51 1.68
CA GLN A 43 -3.67 -8.52 3.15
C GLN A 43 -2.28 -8.39 3.76
N SER A 44 -2.17 -7.59 4.81
CA SER A 44 -0.93 -7.51 5.59
C SER A 44 -0.53 -8.90 6.09
N GLN A 45 0.71 -9.33 5.82
CA GLN A 45 1.28 -10.55 6.39
C GLN A 45 1.56 -10.43 7.90
N GLN A 46 1.37 -9.24 8.48
CA GLN A 46 1.59 -9.00 9.90
C GLN A 46 0.48 -9.69 10.71
N ARG A 47 0.80 -10.89 11.18
CA ARG A 47 -0.05 -11.82 11.92
C ARG A 47 -0.27 -11.35 13.37
N THR A 48 -0.55 -10.06 13.59
CA THR A 48 -1.01 -9.56 14.89
C THR A 48 -2.52 -9.77 14.95
N ALA A 49 -3.02 -10.41 16.02
CA ALA A 49 -4.41 -10.86 16.15
C ALA A 49 -5.49 -9.78 16.00
N ASP A 50 -5.09 -8.50 16.05
CA ASP A 50 -5.96 -7.32 15.96
C ASP A 50 -6.00 -6.70 14.55
N THR A 51 -4.94 -6.87 13.75
CA THR A 51 -4.77 -6.24 12.42
C THR A 51 -4.95 -7.21 11.24
N GLY A 52 -5.30 -8.47 11.52
CA GLY A 52 -5.31 -9.56 10.54
C GLY A 52 -6.37 -9.46 9.43
N MET A 53 -7.25 -8.46 9.46
CA MET A 53 -8.30 -8.28 8.45
C MET A 53 -8.15 -6.99 7.61
N ALA A 54 -7.08 -6.22 7.81
CA ALA A 54 -6.86 -5.01 7.03
C ALA A 54 -6.39 -5.36 5.60
N LEU A 55 -7.18 -4.92 4.60
CA LEU A 55 -6.81 -4.97 3.19
C LEU A 55 -6.10 -3.68 2.80
N TYR A 56 -4.94 -3.81 2.17
CA TYR A 56 -4.17 -2.71 1.62
C TYR A 56 -4.40 -2.64 0.12
N TYR A 57 -4.53 -1.42 -0.40
CA TYR A 57 -4.76 -1.10 -1.81
C TYR A 57 -3.66 -0.15 -2.27
N VAL A 58 -2.97 -0.48 -3.35
CA VAL A 58 -1.87 0.32 -3.92
C VAL A 58 -2.22 0.69 -5.35
N CYS A 59 -2.29 1.98 -5.63
CA CYS A 59 -2.55 2.48 -6.98
C CYS A 59 -1.39 2.15 -7.94
N CYS A 60 -1.69 1.60 -9.12
CA CYS A 60 -0.69 1.26 -10.12
C CYS A 60 -0.01 2.48 -10.76
N GLY A 61 -0.69 3.62 -10.82
CA GLY A 61 -0.19 4.83 -11.50
C GLY A 61 0.67 5.74 -10.62
N CYS A 62 0.37 5.87 -9.33
CA CYS A 62 1.09 6.77 -8.41
C CYS A 62 1.63 6.11 -7.13
N GLY A 63 1.41 4.81 -6.94
CA GLY A 63 1.86 4.07 -5.75
C GLY A 63 1.12 4.43 -4.46
N LYS A 64 0.02 5.21 -4.53
CA LYS A 64 -0.72 5.62 -3.34
C LYS A 64 -1.35 4.42 -2.63
N VAL A 65 -1.06 4.29 -1.33
CA VAL A 65 -1.61 3.24 -0.46
C VAL A 65 -2.86 3.73 0.26
N THR A 66 -3.91 2.91 0.23
CA THR A 66 -5.11 3.05 1.07
C THR A 66 -5.31 1.73 1.81
N HIS A 67 -5.86 1.72 3.02
CA HIS A 67 -6.25 0.48 3.68
C HIS A 67 -7.65 0.60 4.25
N THR A 68 -8.36 -0.51 4.34
CA THR A 68 -9.62 -0.62 5.08
C THR A 68 -9.31 -1.17 6.47
N THR A 69 -9.79 -0.50 7.51
CA THR A 69 -9.77 -1.00 8.89
C THR A 69 -10.89 -2.01 9.08
#